data_AF-A0A9L0K016-F1
#
_entry.id   AF-A0A9L0K016-F1
#
_cell.length_a   1.000
_cell.length_b   1.000
_cell.length_c   1.000
_cell.angle_alpha   90.00
_cell.angle_beta   90.00
_cell.angle_gamma   90.00
#
_symmetry.space_group_name_H-M   'P 1'
#
loop_
_entity.id
_entity.type
_entity.pdbx_description
1 polymer ?
#
loop_
_entity_poly.entity_id
_entity_poly.type
_entity_poly.pdbx_seq_one_letter_code
_entity_poly.pdbx_strand_id
1 'polypeptide(L)'
;ICDVYFWHHLLFLYFFSYPLYFFHRHSYLILLLHLYSSLSPVCHVTHPHIALASNLQGGALSLYTALTTQQKLAGVTALSCWLPLRASFPQGPISGVNRDISILQCHGDCDPLVPLMFGSLTVEKLKTLVNPANVTFKTYEGMMHSSCQQEMMDIKQFIDKLLPPVD
;
A
#
# COMPACT_ATOMS: atom_id res chain seq x y z
N ILE A 1 20.90 -17.26 2.02
CA ILE A 1 20.13 -17.43 0.76
C ILE A 1 18.69 -17.11 1.14
N CYS A 2 18.38 -15.81 1.17
CA CYS A 2 17.03 -15.34 1.47
C CYS A 2 16.20 -15.51 0.21
N ASP A 3 15.04 -16.13 0.39
CA ASP A 3 14.12 -16.63 -0.63
C ASP A 3 13.88 -15.65 -1.79
N VAL A 4 14.43 -15.99 -2.96
CA VAL A 4 14.22 -15.24 -4.21
C VAL A 4 12.78 -15.41 -4.71
N TYR A 5 12.06 -16.45 -4.27
CA TYR A 5 10.68 -16.72 -4.66
C TYR A 5 9.64 -15.83 -3.98
N PHE A 6 9.90 -15.32 -2.76
CA PHE A 6 9.00 -14.40 -2.07
C PHE A 6 8.75 -13.10 -2.87
N TRP A 7 9.75 -12.66 -3.63
CA TRP A 7 9.74 -11.36 -4.32
C TRP A 7 9.04 -11.40 -5.68
N HIS A 8 8.70 -12.57 -6.22
CA HIS A 8 8.13 -12.70 -7.58
C HIS A 8 6.65 -12.31 -7.69
N HIS A 9 5.89 -12.33 -6.58
CA HIS A 9 4.45 -12.02 -6.58
C HIS A 9 4.10 -10.58 -6.15
N LEU A 10 5.11 -9.78 -5.83
CA LEU A 10 4.96 -8.43 -5.31
C LEU A 10 5.20 -7.41 -6.43
N LEU A 11 4.21 -6.57 -6.73
CA LEU A 11 4.45 -5.40 -7.58
C LEU A 11 5.26 -4.40 -6.75
N PHE A 12 6.58 -4.38 -6.95
CA PHE A 12 7.50 -3.54 -6.18
C PHE A 12 7.55 -2.10 -6.70
N LEU A 13 7.03 -1.16 -5.91
CA LEU A 13 7.38 0.24 -5.99
C LEU A 13 8.44 0.57 -4.94
N TYR A 14 9.67 0.13 -5.21
CA TYR A 14 10.84 0.57 -4.47
C TYR A 14 11.24 1.97 -4.93
N PHE A 15 10.86 2.99 -4.16
CA PHE A 15 11.49 4.31 -4.23
C PHE A 15 12.37 4.49 -2.99
N PHE A 16 13.64 4.05 -3.08
CA PHE A 16 14.66 4.45 -2.12
C PHE A 16 15.28 5.77 -2.58
N SER A 17 15.15 6.80 -1.75
CA SER A 17 16.01 7.99 -1.68
C SER A 17 16.36 8.70 -2.99
N TYR A 18 15.42 9.45 -3.58
CA TYR A 18 15.78 10.67 -4.34
C TYR A 18 14.73 11.77 -4.10
N PRO A 19 15.14 13.01 -3.80
CA PRO A 19 14.21 14.12 -3.67
C PRO A 19 13.80 14.58 -5.07
N LEU A 20 12.73 14.02 -5.62
CA LEU A 20 12.14 14.53 -6.85
C LEU A 20 11.25 15.73 -6.52
N TYR A 21 11.89 16.89 -6.46
CA TYR A 21 11.23 18.19 -6.53
C TYR A 21 10.57 18.35 -7.90
N PHE A 22 9.37 18.95 -7.90
CA PHE A 22 8.47 19.19 -9.04
C PHE A 22 7.71 17.96 -9.58
N PHE A 23 6.66 18.25 -10.35
CA PHE A 23 6.10 17.40 -11.43
C PHE A 23 4.63 16.94 -11.31
N HIS A 24 4.00 16.93 -12.49
CA HIS A 24 2.58 17.15 -12.75
C HIS A 24 1.72 15.87 -12.57
N ARG A 25 0.51 16.05 -12.01
CA ARG A 25 -0.51 15.09 -11.54
C ARG A 25 -0.85 13.85 -12.42
N HIS A 26 -0.46 13.83 -13.70
CA HIS A 26 -0.88 12.78 -14.65
C HIS A 26 0.24 11.82 -15.07
N SER A 27 1.52 12.18 -14.88
CA SER A 27 2.63 11.45 -15.50
C SER A 27 3.02 10.16 -14.76
N TYR A 28 2.82 10.08 -13.43
CA TYR A 28 3.16 8.89 -12.65
C TYR A 28 2.10 7.78 -12.68
N LEU A 29 0.82 8.14 -12.77
CA LEU A 29 -0.26 7.16 -12.91
C LEU A 29 -0.11 6.37 -14.21
N ILE A 30 0.32 7.06 -15.28
CA ILE A 30 0.63 6.45 -16.57
C ILE A 30 1.88 5.56 -16.45
N LEU A 31 2.96 5.99 -15.77
CA LEU A 31 4.19 5.19 -15.62
C LEU A 31 3.95 3.88 -14.85
N LEU A 32 3.12 3.90 -13.81
CA LEU A 32 2.76 2.72 -13.01
C LEU A 32 1.88 1.74 -13.77
N LEU A 33 0.87 2.26 -14.49
CA LEU A 33 0.01 1.45 -15.35
C LEU A 33 0.75 0.96 -16.62
N HIS A 34 1.76 1.70 -17.11
CA HIS A 34 2.63 1.25 -18.20
C HIS A 34 3.59 0.15 -17.76
N LEU A 35 4.22 0.28 -16.58
CA LEU A 35 5.01 -0.82 -15.99
C LEU A 35 4.13 -2.06 -15.79
N TYR A 36 2.90 -1.88 -15.31
CA TYR A 36 1.88 -2.94 -15.21
C TYR A 36 1.54 -3.58 -16.57
N SER A 37 1.27 -2.78 -17.61
CA SER A 37 0.93 -3.29 -18.94
C SER A 37 2.13 -3.91 -19.67
N SER A 38 3.36 -3.52 -19.31
CA SER A 38 4.60 -4.04 -19.91
C SER A 38 5.09 -5.32 -19.25
N LEU A 39 4.79 -5.52 -17.95
CA LEU A 39 5.12 -6.75 -17.21
C LEU A 39 4.08 -7.86 -17.38
N SER A 40 2.82 -7.52 -17.65
CA SER A 40 1.72 -8.48 -17.87
C SER A 40 1.93 -9.49 -19.02
N PRO A 41 2.48 -9.14 -20.20
CA PRO A 41 2.72 -10.13 -21.26
C PRO A 41 3.99 -10.98 -21.05
N VAL A 42 4.92 -10.55 -20.18
CA VAL A 42 6.18 -11.28 -19.91
C VAL A 42 5.99 -12.34 -18.82
N CYS A 43 5.06 -12.09 -17.89
CA CYS A 43 4.74 -13.00 -16.80
C CYS A 43 3.24 -13.31 -16.86
N HIS A 44 2.86 -14.51 -17.29
CA HIS A 44 1.47 -15.01 -17.25
C HIS A 44 0.96 -15.15 -15.80
N VAL A 45 0.76 -14.04 -15.09
CA VAL A 45 0.31 -14.02 -13.70
C VAL A 45 -1.19 -13.72 -13.70
N THR A 46 -1.98 -14.77 -13.53
CA THR A 46 -3.46 -14.75 -13.48
C THR A 46 -4.03 -14.52 -12.07
N HIS A 47 -3.19 -14.21 -11.09
CA HIS A 47 -3.55 -14.18 -9.67
C HIS A 47 -3.84 -12.75 -9.17
N PRO A 48 -4.71 -12.58 -8.16
CA PRO A 48 -4.96 -11.26 -7.55
C PRO A 48 -3.64 -10.70 -6.99
N HIS A 49 -3.28 -9.48 -7.37
CA HIS A 49 -1.97 -8.90 -7.05
C HIS A 49 -1.99 -8.09 -5.76
N ILE A 50 -0.99 -8.24 -4.88
CA ILE A 50 -0.79 -7.31 -3.75
C ILE A 50 -0.03 -6.08 -4.25
N ALA A 51 -0.57 -4.90 -3.96
CA ALA A 51 0.18 -3.65 -4.08
C ALA A 51 0.90 -3.38 -2.75
N LEU A 52 2.20 -3.68 -2.70
CA LEU A 52 2.99 -3.27 -1.54
C LEU A 52 3.37 -1.80 -1.66
N ALA A 53 3.17 -1.07 -0.58
CA ALA A 53 3.63 0.30 -0.47
C ALA A 53 4.84 0.39 0.45
N SER A 54 5.84 1.15 0.00
CA SER A 54 7.01 1.56 0.76
C SER A 54 6.70 2.78 1.65
N ASN A 55 7.65 3.21 2.47
CA ASN A 55 7.48 4.33 3.40
C ASN A 55 7.10 5.65 2.70
N LEU A 56 6.45 6.55 3.45
CA LEU A 56 6.21 7.94 3.06
C LEU A 56 5.31 8.07 1.81
N GLN A 57 5.87 8.55 0.69
CA GLN A 57 5.14 8.83 -0.54
C GLN A 57 4.73 7.55 -1.29
N GLY A 58 5.51 6.46 -1.17
CA GLY A 58 5.14 5.17 -1.74
C GLY A 58 3.83 4.65 -1.15
N GLY A 59 3.72 4.71 0.18
CA GLY A 59 2.54 4.46 1.00
C GLY A 59 1.32 5.21 0.52
N ALA A 60 1.47 6.53 0.42
CA ALA A 60 0.43 7.43 -0.03
C ALA A 60 -0.06 7.09 -1.45
N LEU A 61 0.87 6.80 -2.36
CA LEU A 61 0.56 6.51 -3.76
C LEU A 61 -0.14 5.16 -3.93
N SER A 62 0.28 4.12 -3.20
CA SER A 62 -0.37 2.81 -3.25
C SER A 62 -1.79 2.87 -2.71
N LEU A 63 -2.03 3.57 -1.60
CA LEU A 63 -3.39 3.80 -1.09
C LEU A 63 -4.26 4.51 -2.12
N TYR A 64 -3.77 5.62 -2.67
CA TYR A 64 -4.50 6.37 -3.68
C TYR A 64 -4.81 5.52 -4.91
N THR A 65 -3.82 4.79 -5.42
CA THR A 65 -3.95 3.93 -6.60
C THR A 65 -4.97 2.83 -6.35
N ALA A 66 -4.88 2.14 -5.22
CA ALA A 66 -5.80 1.06 -4.88
C ALA A 66 -7.26 1.54 -4.76
N LEU A 67 -7.48 2.74 -4.23
CA LEU A 67 -8.81 3.31 -4.05
C LEU A 67 -9.40 3.90 -5.34
N THR A 68 -8.59 4.14 -6.37
CA THR A 68 -9.02 4.82 -7.61
C THR A 68 -8.94 3.96 -8.87
N THR A 69 -8.13 2.90 -8.86
CA THR A 69 -7.99 1.97 -9.99
C THR A 69 -9.26 1.13 -10.19
N GLN A 70 -9.49 0.72 -11.44
CA GLN A 70 -10.52 -0.27 -11.80
C GLN A 70 -9.97 -1.70 -11.85
N GLN A 71 -8.69 -1.89 -11.53
CA GLN A 71 -8.07 -3.20 -11.42
C GLN A 71 -8.24 -3.74 -10.01
N LYS A 72 -8.71 -4.99 -9.91
CA LYS A 72 -8.87 -5.64 -8.61
C LYS A 72 -7.49 -6.00 -8.05
N LEU A 73 -7.25 -5.58 -6.81
CA LEU A 73 -6.03 -5.89 -6.06
C LEU A 73 -6.36 -6.83 -4.88
N ALA A 74 -5.41 -7.68 -4.51
CA ALA A 74 -5.51 -8.57 -3.35
C ALA A 74 -5.46 -7.80 -2.02
N GLY A 75 -4.59 -6.79 -1.94
CA GLY A 75 -4.43 -5.98 -0.75
C GLY A 75 -3.40 -4.87 -0.88
N VAL A 76 -3.31 -4.04 0.15
CA VAL A 76 -2.33 -2.95 0.30
C VAL A 76 -1.66 -3.03 1.66
N THR A 77 -0.33 -2.93 1.69
CA THR A 77 0.41 -2.60 2.92
C THR A 77 0.85 -1.15 2.85
N ALA A 78 0.52 -0.32 3.84
CA ALA A 78 0.79 1.11 3.85
C ALA A 78 1.64 1.47 5.08
N LEU A 79 2.92 1.76 4.88
CA LEU A 79 3.91 1.93 5.96
C LEU A 79 4.25 3.42 6.15
N SER A 80 4.19 3.92 7.38
CA SER A 80 4.63 5.26 7.79
C SER A 80 4.24 6.35 6.76
N CYS A 81 2.94 6.42 6.46
CA CYS A 81 2.41 7.24 5.35
C CYS A 81 1.03 7.86 5.68
N TRP A 82 0.43 8.50 4.67
CA TRP A 82 -0.87 9.15 4.77
C TRP A 82 -1.70 8.89 3.50
N LEU A 83 -3.02 9.01 3.58
CA LEU A 83 -3.88 9.06 2.40
C LEU A 83 -3.81 10.45 1.75
N PRO A 84 -3.25 10.60 0.54
CA PRO A 84 -3.17 11.89 -0.13
C PRO A 84 -4.55 12.31 -0.63
N LEU A 85 -4.78 13.62 -0.73
CA LEU A 85 -6.04 14.19 -1.22
C LEU A 85 -7.27 13.66 -0.44
N ARG A 86 -7.14 13.43 0.88
CA ARG A 86 -8.20 12.90 1.76
C ARG A 86 -9.57 13.55 1.54
N ALA A 87 -9.60 14.86 1.30
CA ALA A 87 -10.82 15.64 1.09
C ALA A 87 -11.51 15.42 -0.27
N SER A 88 -10.81 14.89 -1.28
CA SER A 88 -11.43 14.57 -2.57
C SER A 88 -12.11 13.20 -2.61
N PHE A 89 -11.88 12.36 -1.60
CA PHE A 89 -12.57 11.08 -1.47
C PHE A 89 -14.00 11.27 -0.92
N PRO A 90 -14.96 10.41 -1.32
CA PRO A 90 -16.34 10.49 -0.83
C PRO A 90 -16.40 10.36 0.69
N GLN A 91 -17.46 10.88 1.32
CA GLN A 91 -17.64 10.74 2.77
C GLN A 91 -17.98 9.31 3.18
N GLY A 92 -18.63 8.55 2.29
CA GLY A 92 -18.95 7.14 2.47
C GLY A 92 -18.11 6.23 1.57
N PRO A 93 -18.55 4.98 1.37
CA PRO A 93 -17.80 3.97 0.63
C PRO A 93 -17.50 4.38 -0.81
N ILE A 94 -16.35 3.95 -1.32
CA ILE A 94 -16.04 4.04 -2.74
C ILE A 94 -16.93 3.08 -3.53
N SER A 95 -17.28 3.43 -4.76
CA SER A 95 -18.05 2.58 -5.68
C SER A 95 -17.19 1.64 -6.53
N GLY A 96 -15.87 1.61 -6.30
CA GLY A 96 -14.89 0.90 -7.14
C GLY A 96 -14.76 -0.60 -6.84
N VAL A 97 -14.04 -1.32 -7.71
CA VAL A 97 -13.78 -2.77 -7.62
C VAL A 97 -13.04 -3.20 -6.34
N ASN A 98 -12.35 -2.26 -5.69
CA ASN A 98 -11.56 -2.48 -4.48
C ASN A 98 -12.28 -2.07 -3.19
N ARG A 99 -13.62 -1.96 -3.20
CA ARG A 99 -14.42 -1.65 -1.98
C ARG A 99 -14.21 -2.63 -0.81
N ASP A 100 -13.80 -3.86 -1.10
CA ASP A 100 -13.52 -4.92 -0.12
C ASP A 100 -12.02 -5.26 -0.02
N ILE A 101 -11.14 -4.38 -0.51
CA ILE A 101 -9.69 -4.61 -0.48
C ILE A 101 -9.18 -4.74 0.96
N SER A 102 -8.24 -5.66 1.19
CA SER A 102 -7.54 -5.78 2.46
C SER A 102 -6.45 -4.73 2.59
N ILE A 103 -6.40 -4.02 3.71
CA ILE A 103 -5.39 -2.99 3.97
C ILE A 103 -4.73 -3.25 5.33
N LEU A 104 -3.41 -3.37 5.33
CA LEU A 104 -2.59 -3.30 6.53
C LEU A 104 -1.87 -1.94 6.53
N GLN A 105 -2.18 -1.09 7.51
CA GLN A 105 -1.46 0.15 7.73
C GLN A 105 -0.58 0.02 8.97
N CYS A 106 0.69 0.40 8.85
CA CYS A 106 1.71 0.26 9.86
C CYS A 106 2.35 1.62 10.13
N HIS A 107 2.64 1.95 11.39
CA HIS A 107 3.18 3.26 11.75
C HIS A 107 4.03 3.21 13.02
N GLY A 108 5.15 3.93 13.04
CA GLY A 108 5.93 4.15 14.26
C GLY A 108 5.32 5.24 15.14
N ASP A 109 5.21 5.02 16.44
CA ASP A 109 4.62 6.03 17.34
C ASP A 109 5.57 7.21 17.64
N CYS A 110 6.85 7.05 17.33
CA CYS A 110 7.90 8.04 17.51
C CYS A 110 8.42 8.58 16.16
N ASP A 111 7.64 8.45 15.07
CA ASP A 111 8.00 8.95 13.74
C ASP A 111 8.03 10.50 13.71
N PRO A 112 9.22 11.11 13.53
CA PRO A 112 9.35 12.57 13.50
C PRO A 112 9.03 13.18 12.12
N LEU A 113 8.97 12.38 11.05
CA LEU A 113 8.76 12.84 9.68
C LEU A 113 7.31 12.73 9.25
N VAL A 114 6.64 11.64 9.62
CA VAL A 114 5.20 11.43 9.42
C VAL A 114 4.59 11.17 10.78
N PRO A 115 4.12 12.21 11.49
CA PRO A 115 3.47 12.04 12.78
C PRO A 115 2.38 10.97 12.76
N LEU A 116 2.30 10.17 13.82
CA LEU A 116 1.29 9.11 14.01
C LEU A 116 -0.16 9.60 13.78
N MET A 117 -0.42 10.89 14.02
CA MET A 117 -1.69 11.54 13.71
C MET A 117 -2.11 11.36 12.24
N PHE A 118 -1.17 11.46 11.28
CA PHE A 118 -1.48 11.22 9.87
C PHE A 118 -1.86 9.77 9.61
N GLY A 119 -1.20 8.83 10.28
CA GLY A 119 -1.58 7.43 10.24
C GLY A 119 -3.01 7.22 10.76
N SER A 120 -3.32 7.82 11.91
CA SER A 120 -4.63 7.75 12.57
C SER A 120 -5.76 8.33 11.71
N LEU A 121 -5.56 9.51 11.13
CA LEU A 121 -6.52 10.14 10.21
C LEU A 121 -6.70 9.32 8.91
N THR A 122 -5.66 8.61 8.49
CA THR A 122 -5.70 7.76 7.31
C THR A 122 -6.54 6.52 7.57
N VAL A 123 -6.29 5.76 8.64
CA VAL A 123 -7.09 4.55 8.96
C VAL A 123 -8.55 4.92 9.21
N GLU A 124 -8.83 6.03 9.89
CA GLU A 124 -10.20 6.51 10.11
C GLU A 124 -10.90 6.72 8.77
N LYS A 125 -10.25 7.42 7.84
CA LYS A 125 -10.82 7.63 6.50
C LYS A 125 -10.95 6.33 5.72
N LEU A 126 -9.98 5.44 5.77
CA LEU A 126 -10.03 4.16 5.07
C LEU A 126 -11.24 3.32 5.52
N LYS A 127 -11.54 3.31 6.82
CA LYS A 127 -12.71 2.63 7.38
C LYS A 127 -14.05 3.19 6.89
N THR A 128 -14.10 4.43 6.39
CA THR A 128 -15.31 4.97 5.73
C THR A 128 -15.37 4.64 4.24
N LEU A 129 -14.20 4.46 3.61
CA LEU A 129 -14.08 4.30 2.16
C LEU A 129 -14.20 2.85 1.70
N VAL A 130 -13.65 1.91 2.45
CA VAL A 130 -13.68 0.47 2.14
C VAL A 130 -14.34 -0.30 3.27
N ASN A 131 -14.53 -1.60 3.09
CA ASN A 131 -15.04 -2.47 4.13
C ASN A 131 -14.14 -2.40 5.38
N PRO A 132 -14.64 -1.85 6.52
CA PRO A 132 -13.82 -1.59 7.69
C PRO A 132 -13.29 -2.88 8.33
N ALA A 133 -13.93 -4.03 8.10
CA ALA A 133 -13.46 -5.33 8.59
C ALA A 133 -12.14 -5.77 7.95
N ASN A 134 -11.80 -5.22 6.78
CA ASN A 134 -10.60 -5.57 6.03
C ASN A 134 -9.46 -4.56 6.24
N VAL A 135 -9.64 -3.56 7.10
CA VAL A 135 -8.64 -2.52 7.42
C VAL A 135 -8.04 -2.78 8.80
N THR A 136 -6.74 -3.07 8.82
CA THR A 136 -5.96 -3.25 10.05
C THR A 136 -4.97 -2.10 10.20
N PHE A 137 -4.87 -1.52 11.40
CA PHE A 137 -3.87 -0.52 11.74
C PHE A 137 -3.01 -1.02 12.91
N LYS A 138 -1.70 -1.03 12.72
CA LYS A 138 -0.73 -1.45 13.73
C LYS A 138 0.26 -0.33 14.00
N THR A 139 0.56 -0.12 15.27
CA THR A 139 1.56 0.84 15.73
C THR A 139 2.70 0.11 16.42
N TYR A 140 3.92 0.63 16.26
CA TYR A 140 5.13 0.02 16.82
C TYR A 140 5.80 0.99 17.78
N GLU A 141 5.88 0.59 19.05
CA GLU A 141 6.39 1.40 20.15
C GLU A 141 7.88 1.73 19.98
N GLY A 142 8.22 3.01 20.14
CA GLY A 142 9.59 3.52 20.02
C GLY A 142 10.11 3.53 18.57
N MET A 143 9.32 3.10 17.59
CA MET A 143 9.73 3.10 16.20
C MET A 143 9.61 4.51 15.63
N MET A 144 10.71 5.02 15.06
CA MET A 144 10.76 6.31 14.36
C MET A 144 10.35 6.14 12.89
N HIS A 145 10.87 6.99 11.98
CA HIS A 145 10.68 6.84 10.54
C HIS A 145 11.54 5.71 9.96
N SER A 146 11.24 4.47 10.35
CA SER A 146 11.95 3.27 9.94
C SER A 146 11.00 2.06 9.94
N SER A 147 11.55 0.88 9.72
CA SER A 147 10.86 -0.40 9.92
C SER A 147 11.46 -1.15 11.11
N CYS A 148 10.69 -2.07 11.69
CA CYS A 148 11.15 -2.96 12.75
C CYS A 148 10.83 -4.43 12.44
N GLN A 149 11.44 -5.35 13.18
CA GLN A 149 11.22 -6.80 12.97
C GLN A 149 9.75 -7.19 13.12
N GLN A 150 9.04 -6.60 14.10
CA GLN A 150 7.62 -6.87 14.32
C GLN A 150 6.76 -6.42 13.13
N GLU A 151 7.05 -5.24 12.57
CA GLU A 151 6.38 -4.73 11.36
C GLU A 151 6.60 -5.68 10.17
N MET A 152 7.83 -6.13 9.95
CA MET A 152 8.13 -7.07 8.86
C MET A 152 7.41 -8.42 9.02
N MET A 153 7.27 -8.92 10.24
CA MET A 153 6.51 -10.15 10.50
C MET A 153 5.01 -9.96 10.23
N ASP A 154 4.44 -8.82 10.60
CA ASP A 154 3.04 -8.51 10.34
C ASP A 154 2.75 -8.38 8.84
N ILE A 155 3.66 -7.74 8.09
CA ILE A 155 3.59 -7.64 6.63
C ILE A 155 3.64 -9.03 6.01
N LYS A 156 4.58 -9.89 6.45
CA LYS A 156 4.69 -11.27 5.95
C LYS A 156 3.39 -12.04 6.18
N GLN A 157 2.84 -12.01 7.40
CA GLN A 157 1.59 -12.71 7.72
C GLN A 157 0.41 -12.20 6.89
N PHE A 158 0.36 -10.88 6.65
CA PHE A 158 -0.66 -10.27 5.80
C PHE A 158 -0.55 -10.76 4.35
N ILE A 159 0.66 -10.81 3.79
CA ILE A 159 0.92 -11.30 2.44
C ILE A 159 0.57 -12.79 2.33
N ASP A 160 1.08 -13.62 3.23
CA ASP A 160 0.85 -15.07 3.22
C ASP A 160 -0.66 -15.42 3.30
N LYS A 161 -1.44 -14.62 4.03
CA LYS A 161 -2.90 -14.80 4.13
C LYS A 161 -3.63 -14.46 2.83
N LEU A 162 -3.15 -13.45 2.09
CA LEU A 162 -3.79 -12.96 0.88
C LEU A 162 -3.35 -13.72 -0.38
N LEU A 163 -2.11 -14.21 -0.38
CA LEU A 163 -1.49 -14.97 -1.47
C LEU A 163 -1.03 -16.33 -0.91
N PRO A 164 -1.97 -17.26 -0.65
CA PRO A 164 -1.58 -18.61 -0.28
C PRO A 164 -0.77 -19.24 -1.43
N PRO A 165 0.15 -20.17 -1.12
CA PRO A 165 0.84 -20.95 -2.13
C PRO A 165 -0.16 -21.55 -3.12
N VAL A 166 0.18 -21.51 -4.40
CA VAL A 166 -0.57 -22.24 -5.42
C VAL A 166 -0.10 -23.69 -5.35
N ASP A 167 -1.01 -24.61 -5.08
CA ASP A 167 -0.76 -26.06 -5.08
C ASP A 167 -0.35 -26.58 -6.48
#